data_AF-A0A3C7Z7N5-F1
#
_entry.id   AF-A0A3C7Z7N5-F1
#
_cell.length_a   1.000
_cell.length_b   1.000
_cell.length_c   1.000
_cell.angle_alpha   90.00
_cell.angle_beta   90.00
_cell.angle_gamma   90.00
#
_symmetry.space_group_name_H-M   'P 1'
#
loop_
_entity.id
_entity.type
_entity.pdbx_description
1 polymer ?
#
loop_
_entity_poly.entity_id
_entity_poly.type
_entity_poly.pdbx_seq_one_letter_code
_entity_poly.pdbx_strand_id
1 'polypeptide(L)'
;MSMWAKQKGFTIVELLIVIVVIAILAAITIVAYTGIQQRARNAQTLVAVNAYMKAFAQYAALHSAYPSTGGANYSCLGENNPDDFCWRRTGTPPSADAMDENPTLNAELRTVMGTLPDTNPTLVGGRNGIMFTNHGSSGVTLDGVQHRYFIMYILEGTGTQCTAGQPLSGNWATFTSAVPASGITNTLSGGSECWVALPNPA
;
A
#
# COMPACT_ATOMS: atom_id res chain seq x y z
N MET A 1 -8.93 35.68 64.00
CA MET A 1 -9.04 34.22 63.87
C MET A 1 -8.77 33.85 62.43
N SER A 2 -7.58 33.36 62.11
CA SER A 2 -7.28 32.85 60.76
C SER A 2 -7.57 31.35 60.77
N MET A 3 -8.64 30.95 60.07
CA MET A 3 -8.95 29.54 59.82
C MET A 3 -7.94 29.02 58.80
N TRP A 4 -6.91 28.31 59.26
CA TRP A 4 -6.05 27.54 58.36
C TRP A 4 -6.87 26.36 57.85
N ALA A 5 -7.24 26.44 56.57
CA ALA A 5 -7.90 25.35 55.86
C ALA A 5 -7.00 24.10 55.94
N LYS A 6 -7.52 22.99 56.47
CA LYS A 6 -6.83 21.70 56.52
C LYS A 6 -6.48 21.28 55.09
N GLN A 7 -5.23 21.42 54.68
CA GLN A 7 -4.73 20.83 53.45
C GLN A 7 -4.81 19.31 53.60
N LYS A 8 -5.74 18.66 52.89
CA LYS A 8 -5.79 17.21 52.78
C LYS A 8 -4.65 16.80 51.84
N GLY A 9 -3.61 16.18 52.40
CA GLY A 9 -2.53 15.59 51.61
C GLY A 9 -3.02 14.37 50.84
N PHE A 10 -2.51 14.19 49.62
CA PHE A 10 -2.75 13.00 48.81
C PHE A 10 -2.05 11.80 49.46
N THR A 11 -2.74 10.68 49.62
CA THR A 11 -2.12 9.49 50.22
C THR A 11 -1.25 8.77 49.20
N ILE A 12 -0.15 8.16 49.66
CA ILE A 12 0.71 7.32 48.80
C ILE A 12 -0.11 6.20 48.15
N VAL A 13 -1.11 5.67 48.86
CA VAL A 13 -2.00 4.61 48.37
C VAL A 13 -2.86 5.11 47.20
N GLU A 14 -3.44 6.31 47.29
CA GLU A 14 -4.20 6.89 46.18
C GLU A 14 -3.33 7.06 44.94
N LEU A 15 -2.08 7.53 45.11
CA LEU A 15 -1.17 7.69 43.98
C LEU A 15 -0.74 6.35 43.39
N LEU A 16 -0.54 5.33 44.23
CA LEU A 16 -0.19 3.97 43.80
C LEU A 16 -1.31 3.34 42.96
N ILE A 17 -2.57 3.48 43.39
CA ILE A 17 -3.70 2.93 42.63
C ILE A 17 -3.80 3.61 41.26
N VAL A 18 -3.62 4.93 41.19
CA VAL A 18 -3.69 5.67 39.92
C VAL A 18 -2.63 5.21 38.93
N ILE A 19 -1.36 5.06 39.36
CA ILE A 19 -0.31 4.59 38.45
C ILE A 19 -0.55 3.15 37.97
N VAL A 20 -1.08 2.28 38.84
CA VAL A 20 -1.41 0.90 38.47
C VAL A 20 -2.53 0.87 37.44
N VAL A 21 -3.58 1.68 37.63
CA VAL A 21 -4.69 1.78 36.66
C VAL A 21 -4.20 2.32 35.32
N ILE A 22 -3.38 3.39 35.31
CA ILE A 22 -2.81 3.94 34.08
C ILE A 22 -1.92 2.90 33.38
N ALA A 23 -1.11 2.13 34.12
CA ALA A 23 -0.27 1.09 33.55
C ALA A 23 -1.09 0.00 32.85
N ILE A 24 -2.19 -0.45 33.46
CA ILE A 24 -3.08 -1.46 32.87
C ILE A 24 -3.77 -0.91 31.61
N LEU A 25 -4.29 0.32 31.68
CA LEU A 25 -4.95 0.96 30.53
C LEU A 25 -3.97 1.22 29.38
N ALA A 26 -2.75 1.66 29.68
CA ALA A 26 -1.69 1.87 28.69
C ALA A 26 -1.33 0.56 27.97
N ALA A 27 -1.18 -0.54 28.70
CA ALA A 27 -0.85 -1.84 28.10
C ALA A 27 -1.94 -2.33 27.11
N ILE A 28 -3.22 -2.24 27.49
CA ILE A 28 -4.34 -2.63 26.61
C ILE A 28 -4.42 -1.73 25.38
N THR A 29 -4.30 -0.42 25.58
CA THR A 29 -4.42 0.57 24.49
C THR A 29 -3.31 0.42 23.45
N ILE A 30 -2.06 0.14 23.86
CA ILE A 30 -0.94 -0.05 22.94
C ILE A 30 -1.20 -1.22 21.97
N VAL A 31 -1.66 -2.38 22.48
CA VAL A 31 -1.92 -3.56 21.64
C VAL A 31 -3.09 -3.32 20.68
N ALA A 32 -4.14 -2.62 21.12
CA ALA A 32 -5.27 -2.30 20.25
C ALA A 32 -4.91 -1.27 19.16
N TYR A 33 -4.06 -0.30 19.51
CA TYR A 33 -3.71 0.82 18.64
C TYR A 33 -2.92 0.38 17.41
N THR A 34 -1.97 -0.56 17.53
CA THR A 34 -1.19 -1.08 16.39
C THR A 34 -2.07 -1.74 15.33
N GLY A 35 -3.06 -2.56 15.75
CA GLY A 35 -4.01 -3.19 14.84
C GLY A 35 -4.97 -2.20 14.17
N ILE A 36 -5.37 -1.13 14.86
CA ILE A 36 -6.20 -0.06 14.28
C ILE A 36 -5.41 0.71 13.21
N GLN A 37 -4.16 1.07 13.50
CA GLN A 37 -3.33 1.78 12.54
C GLN A 37 -3.07 0.96 11.27
N GLN A 38 -2.80 -0.34 11.40
CA GLN A 38 -2.63 -1.24 10.26
C GLN A 38 -3.88 -1.27 9.37
N ARG A 39 -5.08 -1.40 9.97
CA ARG A 39 -6.33 -1.36 9.20
C ARG A 39 -6.57 -0.01 8.51
N ALA A 40 -6.23 1.09 9.18
CA ALA A 40 -6.36 2.43 8.61
C ALA A 40 -5.43 2.62 7.41
N ARG A 41 -4.17 2.16 7.50
CA ARG A 41 -3.21 2.21 6.38
C ARG A 41 -3.67 1.33 5.22
N ASN A 42 -4.11 0.11 5.47
CA ASN A 42 -4.69 -0.75 4.43
C ASN A 42 -5.89 -0.09 3.73
N ALA A 43 -6.79 0.54 4.49
CA ALA A 43 -7.93 1.27 3.92
C ALA A 43 -7.46 2.44 3.04
N GLN A 44 -6.44 3.19 3.47
CA GLN A 44 -5.84 4.26 2.67
C GLN A 44 -5.24 3.72 1.36
N THR A 45 -4.46 2.62 1.42
CA THR A 45 -3.91 1.95 0.23
C THR A 45 -5.03 1.54 -0.73
N LEU A 46 -6.09 0.92 -0.23
CA LEU A 46 -7.22 0.49 -1.08
C LEU A 46 -7.94 1.67 -1.75
N VAL A 47 -8.10 2.80 -1.05
CA VAL A 47 -8.66 4.03 -1.63
C VAL A 47 -7.74 4.55 -2.73
N ALA A 48 -6.43 4.59 -2.49
CA ALA A 48 -5.43 5.03 -3.46
C ALA A 48 -5.40 4.13 -4.71
N VAL A 49 -5.36 2.80 -4.54
CA VAL A 49 -5.38 1.84 -5.66
C VAL A 49 -6.62 2.04 -6.54
N ASN A 50 -7.80 2.17 -5.94
CA ASN A 50 -9.04 2.39 -6.69
C ASN A 50 -9.02 3.73 -7.45
N ALA A 51 -8.43 4.78 -6.87
CA ALA A 51 -8.26 6.07 -7.54
C ALA A 51 -7.28 5.97 -8.72
N TYR A 52 -6.16 5.27 -8.56
CA TYR A 52 -5.21 5.02 -9.66
C TYR A 52 -5.84 4.18 -10.77
N MET A 53 -6.55 3.09 -10.46
CA MET A 53 -7.27 2.29 -11.45
C MET A 53 -8.23 3.13 -12.31
N LYS A 54 -8.98 4.03 -11.67
CA LYS A 54 -9.88 4.97 -12.37
C LYS A 54 -9.10 5.97 -13.22
N ALA A 55 -8.00 6.53 -12.70
CA ALA A 55 -7.15 7.46 -13.44
C ALA A 55 -6.55 6.81 -14.69
N PHE A 56 -6.04 5.57 -14.57
CA PHE A 56 -5.55 4.81 -15.72
C PHE A 56 -6.66 4.55 -16.75
N ALA A 57 -7.84 4.12 -16.32
CA ALA A 57 -8.97 3.91 -17.21
C ALA A 57 -9.40 5.20 -17.93
N GLN A 58 -9.42 6.33 -17.22
CA GLN A 58 -9.75 7.64 -17.79
C GLN A 58 -8.67 8.11 -18.78
N TYR A 59 -7.40 7.95 -18.45
CA TYR A 59 -6.30 8.30 -19.33
C TYR A 59 -6.34 7.48 -20.62
N ALA A 60 -6.57 6.16 -20.50
CA ALA A 60 -6.74 5.27 -21.64
C ALA A 60 -7.93 5.65 -22.52
N ALA A 61 -9.04 6.08 -21.93
CA ALA A 61 -10.20 6.55 -22.68
C ALA A 61 -9.93 7.85 -23.47
N LEU A 62 -9.03 8.70 -22.99
CA LEU A 62 -8.69 9.98 -23.63
C LEU A 62 -7.57 9.86 -24.68
N HIS A 63 -6.63 8.93 -24.48
CA HIS A 63 -5.39 8.87 -25.28
C HIS A 63 -5.21 7.55 -26.04
N SER A 64 -6.12 6.57 -25.90
CA SER A 64 -5.97 5.21 -26.46
C SER A 64 -4.65 4.53 -26.07
N ALA A 65 -4.07 4.93 -24.94
CA ALA A 65 -2.84 4.41 -24.38
C ALA A 65 -2.82 4.65 -22.87
N TYR A 66 -2.04 3.88 -22.12
CA TYR A 66 -1.70 4.25 -20.75
C TYR A 66 -0.58 5.29 -20.72
N PRO A 67 -0.44 6.04 -19.63
CA PRO A 67 0.65 6.99 -19.46
C PRO A 67 2.03 6.38 -19.73
N SER A 68 2.91 7.19 -20.30
CA SER A 68 4.31 6.84 -20.54
C SER A 68 5.04 6.70 -19.21
N THR A 69 5.73 5.57 -19.07
CA THR A 69 6.64 5.31 -17.95
C THR A 69 8.07 5.75 -18.27
N GLY A 70 8.31 6.48 -19.36
CA GLY A 70 9.67 6.85 -19.78
C GLY A 70 10.55 5.64 -20.14
N GLY A 71 9.93 4.50 -20.50
CA GLY A 71 10.62 3.25 -20.82
C GLY A 71 10.81 2.30 -19.64
N ALA A 72 10.40 2.69 -18.43
CA ALA A 72 10.45 1.80 -17.27
C ALA A 72 9.35 0.73 -17.34
N ASN A 73 9.70 -0.55 -17.15
CA ASN A 73 8.72 -1.63 -17.08
C ASN A 73 7.90 -1.60 -15.78
N TYR A 74 8.42 -0.95 -14.76
CA TYR A 74 7.83 -0.85 -13.44
C TYR A 74 7.93 0.60 -12.99
N SER A 75 6.90 1.09 -12.32
CA SER A 75 6.86 2.47 -11.86
C SER A 75 6.05 2.57 -10.57
N CYS A 76 6.65 3.19 -9.57
CA CYS A 76 5.94 3.47 -8.33
C CYS A 76 4.92 4.58 -8.56
N LEU A 77 3.73 4.37 -8.00
CA LEU A 77 2.65 5.33 -8.05
C LEU A 77 2.67 6.21 -6.81
N GLY A 78 2.28 7.46 -7.03
CA GLY A 78 2.25 8.47 -5.98
C GLY A 78 3.61 9.08 -5.71
N GLU A 79 3.64 9.88 -4.66
CA GLU A 79 4.79 10.68 -4.24
C GLU A 79 5.00 10.48 -2.73
N ASN A 80 6.24 10.68 -2.28
CA ASN A 80 6.66 10.54 -0.88
C ASN A 80 6.64 9.09 -0.35
N ASN A 81 6.97 8.11 -1.20
CA ASN A 81 7.25 6.75 -0.75
C ASN A 81 8.47 6.76 0.19
N PRO A 82 8.49 6.00 1.30
CA PRO A 82 9.64 5.91 2.18
C PRO A 82 10.87 5.44 1.42
N ASP A 83 11.97 6.16 1.61
CA ASP A 83 13.23 6.01 0.88
C ASP A 83 13.11 6.24 -0.65
N ASP A 84 12.04 6.86 -1.17
CA ASP A 84 11.70 7.09 -2.59
C ASP A 84 11.41 5.82 -3.41
N PHE A 85 11.16 4.67 -2.77
CA PHE A 85 10.91 3.40 -3.46
C PHE A 85 9.58 2.72 -3.01
N CYS A 86 8.87 2.10 -3.96
CA CYS A 86 7.76 1.16 -3.69
C CYS A 86 8.19 -0.33 -3.78
N TRP A 87 9.42 -0.58 -4.22
CA TRP A 87 9.99 -1.93 -4.27
C TRP A 87 11.47 -1.91 -3.95
N ARG A 88 11.88 -2.70 -2.95
CA ARG A 88 13.29 -2.89 -2.60
C ARG A 88 13.68 -4.35 -2.78
N ARG A 89 14.52 -4.66 -3.77
CA ARG A 89 15.29 -5.92 -3.74
C ARG A 89 16.28 -5.85 -2.58
N THR A 90 16.20 -6.80 -1.65
CA THR A 90 17.22 -6.93 -0.62
C THR A 90 18.53 -7.42 -1.26
N GLY A 91 19.65 -6.76 -0.95
CA GLY A 91 21.00 -7.23 -1.32
C GLY A 91 21.73 -6.47 -2.44
N THR A 92 21.12 -5.48 -3.08
CA THR A 92 21.82 -4.53 -3.99
C THR A 92 21.87 -3.12 -3.38
N PRO A 93 22.95 -2.34 -3.59
CA PRO A 93 22.98 -0.92 -3.24
C PRO A 93 21.78 -0.19 -3.85
N PRO A 94 21.33 0.95 -3.26
CA PRO A 94 20.11 1.63 -3.66
C PRO A 94 20.34 2.35 -4.99
N SER A 95 20.23 1.65 -6.12
CA SER A 95 20.09 2.28 -7.46
C SER A 95 19.91 1.30 -8.63
N ALA A 96 20.10 -0.01 -8.49
CA ALA A 96 20.04 -0.92 -9.67
C ALA A 96 18.69 -1.63 -9.85
N ASP A 97 17.97 -1.86 -8.75
CA ASP A 97 16.76 -2.70 -8.72
C ASP A 97 15.59 -2.07 -7.94
N ALA A 98 15.84 -0.92 -7.34
CA ALA A 98 14.85 -0.23 -6.56
C ALA A 98 13.97 0.56 -7.53
N MET A 99 12.66 0.44 -7.37
CA MET A 99 11.71 1.08 -8.28
C MET A 99 11.45 2.46 -7.73
N ASP A 100 11.96 3.47 -8.43
CA ASP A 100 11.76 4.87 -8.08
C ASP A 100 10.33 5.30 -8.40
N GLU A 101 9.91 6.37 -7.72
CA GLU A 101 8.81 7.20 -8.18
C GLU A 101 9.05 7.65 -9.62
N ASN A 102 8.02 7.53 -10.46
CA ASN A 102 8.14 7.89 -11.86
C ASN A 102 7.53 9.28 -12.10
N PRO A 103 8.34 10.36 -12.17
CA PRO A 103 7.81 11.71 -12.32
C PRO A 103 7.07 11.92 -13.65
N THR A 104 7.46 11.22 -14.72
CA THR A 104 6.78 11.28 -16.03
C THR A 104 5.37 10.71 -15.92
N LEU A 105 5.25 9.50 -15.35
CA LEU A 105 3.97 8.84 -15.12
C LEU A 105 3.07 9.67 -14.20
N ASN A 106 3.64 10.18 -13.10
CA ASN A 106 2.92 11.00 -12.12
C ASN A 106 2.41 12.30 -12.73
N ALA A 107 3.21 12.98 -13.58
CA ALA A 107 2.79 14.18 -14.28
C ALA A 107 1.60 13.92 -15.22
N GLU A 108 1.63 12.80 -15.96
CA GLU A 108 0.53 12.43 -16.86
C GLU A 108 -0.74 12.03 -16.10
N LEU A 109 -0.63 11.29 -15.00
CA LEU A 109 -1.78 10.93 -14.15
C LEU A 109 -2.45 12.18 -13.55
N ARG A 110 -1.67 13.21 -13.20
CA ARG A 110 -2.23 14.48 -12.70
C ARG A 110 -3.15 15.16 -13.71
N THR A 111 -2.98 14.94 -15.01
CA THR A 111 -3.87 15.53 -16.04
C THR A 111 -5.30 15.01 -15.95
N VAL A 112 -5.51 13.79 -15.42
CA VAL A 112 -6.83 13.14 -15.33
C VAL A 112 -7.42 13.15 -13.92
N MET A 113 -6.59 13.25 -12.87
CA MET A 113 -7.06 13.20 -11.48
C MET A 113 -6.73 14.44 -10.63
N GLY A 114 -5.94 15.38 -11.14
CA GLY A 114 -5.50 16.59 -10.43
C GLY A 114 -4.43 16.33 -9.36
N THR A 115 -4.81 15.66 -8.27
CA THR A 115 -3.91 15.32 -7.15
C THR A 115 -3.70 13.82 -7.05
N LEU A 116 -2.45 13.40 -6.91
CA LEU A 116 -2.10 12.00 -6.67
C LEU A 116 -2.49 11.59 -5.24
N PRO A 117 -3.19 10.46 -5.05
CA PRO A 117 -3.48 9.91 -3.74
C PRO A 117 -2.19 9.52 -3.01
N ASP A 118 -2.11 9.88 -1.73
CA ASP A 118 -1.07 9.41 -0.83
C ASP A 118 -1.15 7.89 -0.67
N THR A 119 -0.04 7.22 -0.93
CA THR A 119 0.11 5.77 -0.88
C THR A 119 0.52 5.25 0.51
N ASN A 120 0.86 6.14 1.45
CA ASN A 120 1.31 5.92 2.84
C ASN A 120 1.91 4.52 3.10
N PRO A 121 3.03 4.21 2.45
CA PRO A 121 3.42 2.83 2.24
C PRO A 121 4.41 2.35 3.30
N THR A 122 3.91 1.64 4.31
CA THR A 122 4.78 0.91 5.25
C THR A 122 5.51 -0.23 4.54
N LEU A 123 6.79 -0.42 4.87
CA LEU A 123 7.59 -1.54 4.36
C LEU A 123 7.11 -2.88 4.94
N VAL A 124 6.70 -3.79 4.05
CA VAL A 124 6.24 -5.13 4.36
C VAL A 124 7.04 -6.13 3.54
N GLY A 125 7.89 -6.92 4.22
CA GLY A 125 8.77 -7.88 3.53
C GLY A 125 9.72 -7.23 2.50
N GLY A 126 10.09 -5.96 2.69
CA GLY A 126 10.92 -5.18 1.75
C GLY A 126 10.15 -4.59 0.55
N ARG A 127 8.82 -4.67 0.55
CA ARG A 127 7.94 -4.09 -0.49
C ARG A 127 6.98 -3.11 0.15
N ASN A 128 6.51 -2.12 -0.59
CA ASN A 128 5.56 -1.14 -0.07
C ASN A 128 4.75 -0.50 -1.22
N GLY A 129 3.66 0.18 -0.89
CA GLY A 129 2.96 1.04 -1.84
C GLY A 129 2.30 0.33 -3.01
N ILE A 130 2.17 1.09 -4.09
CA ILE A 130 1.42 0.73 -5.30
C ILE A 130 2.34 0.90 -6.49
N MET A 131 2.38 -0.11 -7.35
CA MET A 131 3.21 -0.15 -8.54
C MET A 131 2.33 -0.34 -9.77
N PHE A 132 2.59 0.45 -10.80
CA PHE A 132 2.11 0.19 -12.15
C PHE A 132 3.19 -0.52 -12.94
N THR A 133 2.79 -1.49 -13.76
CA THR A 133 3.72 -2.17 -14.65
C THR A 133 3.28 -2.02 -16.10
N ASN A 134 4.27 -1.79 -16.97
CA ASN A 134 4.15 -1.75 -18.41
C ASN A 134 5.18 -2.70 -19.00
N HIS A 135 4.84 -3.98 -19.00
CA HIS A 135 5.67 -4.98 -19.63
C HIS A 135 5.51 -4.86 -21.13
N GLY A 136 6.60 -4.58 -21.84
CA GLY A 136 6.64 -4.63 -23.30
C GLY A 136 6.48 -6.07 -23.81
N SER A 137 7.49 -6.59 -24.48
CA SER A 137 7.57 -7.99 -24.93
C SER A 137 7.98 -8.98 -23.82
N SER A 138 7.78 -8.64 -22.55
CA SER A 138 8.45 -9.26 -21.39
C SER A 138 7.96 -10.67 -21.02
N GLY A 139 7.16 -11.34 -21.86
CA GLY A 139 6.69 -12.71 -21.63
C GLY A 139 5.72 -12.88 -20.45
N VAL A 140 5.25 -11.79 -19.85
CA VAL A 140 4.23 -11.84 -18.79
C VAL A 140 2.89 -12.21 -19.43
N THR A 141 2.21 -13.19 -18.85
CA THR A 141 0.94 -13.69 -19.40
C THR A 141 -0.20 -13.57 -18.41
N LEU A 142 -1.39 -13.30 -18.94
CA LEU A 142 -2.68 -13.43 -18.28
C LEU A 142 -3.49 -14.44 -19.08
N ASP A 143 -3.93 -15.52 -18.42
CA ASP A 143 -4.68 -16.61 -19.06
C ASP A 143 -3.95 -17.22 -20.27
N GLY A 144 -2.62 -17.29 -20.20
CA GLY A 144 -1.75 -17.82 -21.25
C GLY A 144 -1.53 -16.87 -22.43
N VAL A 145 -2.13 -15.68 -22.44
CA VAL A 145 -1.92 -14.65 -23.47
C VAL A 145 -1.01 -13.55 -22.92
N GLN A 146 -0.12 -13.02 -23.75
CA GLN A 146 0.76 -11.92 -23.34
C GLN A 146 -0.09 -10.72 -22.89
N HIS A 147 0.20 -10.25 -21.68
CA HIS A 147 -0.50 -9.11 -21.08
C HIS A 147 0.50 -8.13 -20.50
N ARG A 148 0.27 -6.84 -20.70
CA ARG A 148 1.28 -5.80 -20.51
C ARG A 148 1.10 -5.01 -19.22
N TYR A 149 -0.16 -4.75 -18.86
CA TYR A 149 -0.49 -3.73 -17.88
C TYR A 149 -1.10 -4.33 -16.62
N PHE A 150 -0.45 -4.07 -15.49
CA PHE A 150 -0.90 -4.50 -14.18
C PHE A 150 -0.74 -3.39 -13.15
N ILE A 151 -1.54 -3.47 -12.10
CA ILE A 151 -1.29 -2.76 -10.84
C ILE A 151 -1.00 -3.81 -9.77
N MET A 152 0.11 -3.61 -9.06
CA MET A 152 0.45 -4.35 -7.86
C MET A 152 0.32 -3.44 -6.65
N TYR A 153 -0.19 -3.95 -5.53
CA TYR A 153 -0.17 -3.25 -4.26
C TYR A 153 0.01 -4.21 -3.10
N ILE A 154 0.50 -3.70 -1.98
CA ILE A 154 0.78 -4.47 -0.77
C ILE A 154 -0.15 -4.05 0.37
N LEU A 155 -0.61 -5.03 1.15
CA LEU A 155 -1.41 -4.81 2.37
C LEU A 155 -0.69 -5.33 3.62
N GLU A 156 -0.78 -4.53 4.68
CA GLU A 156 -0.60 -4.80 6.11
C GLU A 156 -1.17 -6.15 6.57
N GLY A 157 -0.35 -7.13 6.97
CA GLY A 157 -0.79 -8.36 7.63
C GLY A 157 -0.99 -9.54 6.69
N THR A 158 -0.32 -10.66 6.99
CA THR A 158 -0.41 -11.91 6.22
C THR A 158 -1.85 -12.40 6.11
N GLY A 159 -2.33 -12.58 4.88
CA GLY A 159 -3.70 -13.08 4.62
C GLY A 159 -4.76 -11.99 4.53
N THR A 160 -4.38 -10.70 4.59
CA THR A 160 -5.30 -9.60 4.31
C THR A 160 -5.77 -9.67 2.86
N GLN A 161 -7.08 -9.66 2.66
CA GLN A 161 -7.68 -9.87 1.33
C GLN A 161 -7.55 -8.66 0.40
N CYS A 162 -7.28 -8.95 -0.87
CA CYS A 162 -7.21 -7.98 -1.95
C CYS A 162 -8.64 -7.60 -2.37
N THR A 163 -9.08 -6.42 -1.98
CA THR A 163 -10.45 -5.94 -2.24
C THR A 163 -10.53 -4.81 -3.28
N ALA A 164 -9.39 -4.26 -3.69
CA ALA A 164 -9.32 -3.33 -4.82
C ALA A 164 -9.05 -4.11 -6.11
N GLY A 165 -9.95 -3.99 -7.08
CA GLY A 165 -9.92 -4.77 -8.33
C GLY A 165 -10.22 -6.26 -8.13
N GLN A 166 -10.10 -7.04 -9.21
CA GLN A 166 -10.15 -8.50 -9.13
C GLN A 166 -8.72 -9.02 -8.91
N PRO A 167 -8.43 -9.67 -7.76
CA PRO A 167 -7.11 -10.22 -7.54
C PRO A 167 -6.88 -11.39 -8.49
N LEU A 168 -5.69 -11.40 -9.10
CA LEU A 168 -5.26 -12.47 -9.98
C LEU A 168 -4.74 -13.67 -9.18
N SER A 169 -4.87 -14.86 -9.75
CA SER A 169 -4.17 -16.06 -9.26
C SER A 169 -2.94 -16.35 -10.10
N GLY A 170 -2.03 -17.15 -9.55
CA GLY A 170 -0.76 -17.49 -10.18
C GLY A 170 0.41 -16.77 -9.51
N ASN A 171 1.59 -16.93 -10.11
CA ASN A 171 2.83 -16.35 -9.62
C ASN A 171 3.38 -15.42 -10.69
N TRP A 172 4.25 -14.49 -10.28
CA TRP A 172 5.08 -13.79 -11.26
C TRP A 172 5.83 -14.80 -12.15
N ALA A 173 5.74 -14.80 -13.49
CA ALA A 173 5.16 -13.87 -14.47
C ALA A 173 3.95 -14.44 -15.24
N THR A 174 3.21 -15.35 -14.62
CA THR A 174 2.14 -16.14 -15.23
C THR A 174 0.90 -16.05 -14.34
N PHE A 175 -0.03 -15.18 -14.73
CA PHE A 175 -1.26 -14.93 -14.00
C PHE A 175 -2.47 -15.54 -14.71
N THR A 176 -3.55 -15.76 -13.95
CA THR A 176 -4.87 -16.07 -14.50
C THR A 176 -5.92 -15.13 -13.90
N SER A 177 -6.96 -14.83 -14.68
CA SER A 177 -8.06 -13.96 -14.22
C SER A 177 -8.96 -14.64 -13.19
N ALA A 178 -8.74 -15.93 -12.90
CA ALA A 178 -9.48 -16.63 -11.87
C ALA A 178 -9.14 -16.07 -10.48
N VAL A 179 -10.17 -15.65 -9.75
CA VAL A 179 -10.02 -15.12 -8.39
C VAL A 179 -9.53 -16.23 -7.45
N PRO A 180 -8.39 -16.04 -6.75
CA PRO A 180 -7.90 -17.00 -5.76
C PRO A 180 -8.92 -17.25 -4.66
N ALA A 181 -9.09 -18.51 -4.22
CA ALA A 181 -9.96 -18.84 -3.09
C ALA A 181 -9.54 -18.14 -1.78
N SER A 182 -8.25 -17.84 -1.65
CA SER A 182 -7.69 -17.07 -0.53
C SER A 182 -8.07 -15.58 -0.57
N GLY A 183 -8.50 -15.06 -1.71
CA GLY A 183 -8.70 -13.63 -1.96
C GLY A 183 -7.39 -12.83 -2.01
N ILE A 184 -6.23 -13.50 -2.16
CA ILE A 184 -4.91 -12.87 -2.28
C ILE A 184 -4.14 -13.45 -3.47
N THR A 185 -3.32 -12.64 -4.14
CA THR A 185 -2.46 -13.14 -5.22
C THR A 185 -1.27 -13.91 -4.64
N ASN A 186 -0.48 -13.26 -3.79
CA ASN A 186 0.68 -13.88 -3.13
C ASN A 186 0.73 -13.52 -1.64
N THR A 187 1.30 -14.43 -0.85
CA THR A 187 1.58 -14.18 0.56
C THR A 187 2.97 -13.56 0.72
N LEU A 188 3.10 -12.53 1.56
CA LEU A 188 4.38 -11.93 1.94
C LEU A 188 4.62 -12.07 3.44
N SER A 189 5.89 -12.00 3.84
CA SER A 189 6.24 -11.90 5.26
C SER A 189 5.66 -10.60 5.83
N GLY A 190 4.70 -10.72 6.75
CA GLY A 190 4.01 -9.58 7.35
C GLY A 190 2.93 -8.94 6.48
N GLY A 191 2.57 -9.50 5.32
CA GLY A 191 1.58 -8.89 4.42
C GLY A 191 0.99 -9.77 3.34
N SER A 192 0.18 -9.15 2.51
CA SER A 192 -0.38 -9.73 1.29
C SER A 192 0.00 -8.90 0.08
N GLU A 193 0.32 -9.56 -1.01
CA GLU A 193 0.53 -8.95 -2.31
C GLU A 193 -0.66 -9.20 -3.21
N CYS A 194 -1.09 -8.14 -3.88
CA CYS A 194 -2.26 -8.12 -4.73
C CYS A 194 -1.88 -7.66 -6.12
N TRP A 195 -2.20 -8.46 -7.13
CA TRP A 195 -2.06 -8.08 -8.53
C TRP A 195 -3.43 -7.95 -9.18
N VAL A 196 -3.59 -6.92 -9.98
CA VAL A 196 -4.80 -6.64 -10.75
C VAL A 196 -4.38 -6.34 -12.19
N ALA A 197 -5.02 -7.01 -13.14
CA ALA A 197 -4.81 -6.71 -14.56
C ALA A 197 -5.58 -5.46 -14.95
N LEU A 198 -4.93 -4.57 -15.70
CA LEU A 198 -5.60 -3.47 -16.40
C LEU A 198 -5.92 -3.92 -17.83
N PRO A 199 -7.09 -3.58 -18.40
CA PRO A 199 -7.41 -3.93 -19.78
C PRO A 199 -6.41 -3.29 -20.74
N ASN A 200 -6.11 -3.93 -21.87
CA ASN A 200 -5.32 -3.28 -22.91
C ASN A 200 -6.13 -2.10 -23.48
N PRO A 201 -5.53 -0.91 -23.65
CA PRO A 201 -6.21 0.22 -24.24
C PRO A 201 -6.60 -0.11 -25.69
N ALA A 202 -7.76 0.40 -26.11
CA ALA A 202 -8.36 0.16 -27.43
C ALA A 202 -7.81 1.11 -28.50
#